data_AF-A0A813ENP4-F1
#
_entry.id   AF-A0A813ENP4-F1
#
_cell.length_a   1.000
_cell.length_b   1.000
_cell.length_c   1.000
_cell.angle_alpha   90.00
_cell.angle_beta   90.00
_cell.angle_gamma   90.00
#
_symmetry.space_group_name_H-M   'P 1'
#
loop_
_entity.id
_entity.type
_entity.pdbx_description
1 polymer ?
#
loop_
_entity_poly.entity_id
_entity_poly.type
_entity_poly.pdbx_seq_one_letter_code
_entity_poly.pdbx_strand_id
1 'polypeptide(L)'
;MAARSNSNMGDVDQETLKRLKREAAIRAKEEDFERRNKAEEKKKKAHLKSLRDEYDNRMAKRESDRLGGLKRQTEIRARKKAENDRLDKRRNQKIAAKLKAWKDRANTEIQAVIEDQVAEEERLEEAINDARRRKHEKEEEIRAQINELKGRQEELEMNRNEANAERQRKRDLRAITRVDHLKIEAHAELESFIQNPFPVPLKQVLAGRLRPVPKVSELLAAYKDQREDLQQLEAQDIPLRAQLCNQTIFQYVRDIQLKAESERMRPPEPVAGDLMRAMGKKQKAPSSPQGRKTLKSRAGK
;
A
#
# COMPACT_ATOMS: atom_id res chain seq x y z
N MET A 1 -110.83 44.74 88.10
CA MET A 1 -111.97 44.49 89.00
C MET A 1 -111.45 44.48 90.42
N ALA A 2 -111.90 45.46 91.20
CA ALA A 2 -111.72 45.49 92.64
C ALA A 2 -112.63 44.42 93.28
N ALA A 3 -112.07 43.61 94.18
CA ALA A 3 -112.84 42.83 95.13
C ALA A 3 -112.04 42.73 96.43
N ARG A 4 -112.26 43.72 97.31
CA ARG A 4 -112.11 43.55 98.75
C ARG A 4 -113.36 42.81 99.22
N SER A 5 -113.22 41.66 99.88
CA SER A 5 -114.20 41.27 100.90
C SER A 5 -113.62 40.27 101.89
N ASN A 6 -113.72 40.70 103.15
CA ASN A 6 -114.08 39.92 104.34
C ASN A 6 -113.10 38.85 104.84
N SER A 7 -112.41 39.10 105.95
CA SER A 7 -112.93 39.14 107.34
C SER A 7 -113.53 37.79 107.76
N ASN A 8 -112.65 36.89 108.21
CA ASN A 8 -113.02 35.83 109.14
C ASN A 8 -111.94 35.79 110.24
N MET A 9 -111.92 36.85 111.06
CA MET A 9 -111.24 36.88 112.35
C MET A 9 -112.19 36.26 113.37
N GLY A 10 -112.14 34.93 113.49
CA GLY A 10 -112.61 34.24 114.70
C GLY A 10 -111.50 34.31 115.74
N ASP A 11 -111.87 34.61 116.99
CA ASP A 11 -111.00 34.76 118.17
C ASP A 11 -109.76 33.86 118.15
N VAL A 12 -108.62 34.45 117.80
CA VAL A 12 -107.30 33.83 117.87
C VAL A 12 -106.74 34.17 119.25
N ASP A 13 -106.89 33.22 120.17
CA ASP A 13 -106.40 33.28 121.55
C ASP A 13 -104.98 33.89 121.62
N GLN A 14 -104.68 34.76 122.59
CA GLN A 14 -103.45 35.58 122.60
C GLN A 14 -102.16 34.74 122.50
N GLU A 15 -102.24 33.48 122.92
CA GLU A 15 -101.21 32.46 122.82
C GLU A 15 -101.02 31.92 121.38
N THR A 16 -102.09 31.71 120.64
CA THR A 16 -102.06 31.30 119.23
C THR A 16 -101.50 32.38 118.31
N LEU A 17 -101.73 33.66 118.62
CA LEU A 17 -101.14 34.79 117.88
C LEU A 17 -99.63 34.92 118.13
N LYS A 18 -99.15 34.61 119.34
CA LYS A 18 -97.72 34.49 119.65
C LYS A 18 -97.09 33.24 119.00
N ARG A 19 -97.83 32.14 118.86
CA ARG A 19 -97.39 30.92 118.17
C ARG A 19 -97.28 31.14 116.66
N LEU A 20 -98.25 31.79 116.03
CA LEU A 20 -98.23 32.15 114.60
C LEU A 20 -97.12 33.16 114.28
N LYS A 21 -96.86 34.15 115.15
CA LYS A 21 -95.71 35.05 114.98
C LYS A 21 -94.37 34.31 115.12
N ARG A 22 -94.28 33.33 116.02
CA ARG A 22 -93.10 32.45 116.12
C ARG A 22 -92.96 31.57 114.89
N GLU A 23 -94.03 30.93 114.42
CA GLU A 23 -94.01 30.11 113.20
C GLU A 23 -93.73 30.94 111.94
N ALA A 24 -94.26 32.16 111.81
CA ALA A 24 -93.94 33.06 110.70
C ALA A 24 -92.49 33.55 110.76
N ALA A 25 -91.95 33.81 111.96
CA ALA A 25 -90.53 34.15 112.14
C ALA A 25 -89.61 32.94 111.87
N ILE A 26 -90.06 31.73 112.20
CA ILE A 26 -89.35 30.47 111.86
C ILE A 26 -89.38 30.26 110.35
N ARG A 27 -90.54 30.37 109.69
CA ARG A 27 -90.68 30.24 108.24
C ARG A 27 -89.88 31.31 107.49
N ALA A 28 -89.87 32.56 107.95
CA ALA A 28 -89.04 33.61 107.34
C ALA A 28 -87.54 33.31 107.50
N LYS A 29 -87.11 32.77 108.65
CA LYS A 29 -85.73 32.31 108.86
C LYS A 29 -85.39 31.08 108.01
N GLU A 30 -86.31 30.15 107.83
CA GLU A 30 -86.16 28.95 106.98
C GLU A 30 -86.10 29.33 105.49
N GLU A 31 -86.96 30.25 105.02
CA GLU A 31 -86.91 30.78 103.66
C GLU A 31 -85.62 31.55 103.38
N ASP A 32 -85.15 32.36 104.33
CA ASP A 32 -83.87 33.06 104.20
C ASP A 32 -82.67 32.09 104.28
N PHE A 33 -82.76 31.04 105.09
CA PHE A 33 -81.76 29.96 105.11
C PHE A 33 -81.75 29.19 103.79
N GLU A 34 -82.90 28.85 103.23
CA GLU A 34 -83.02 28.22 101.91
C GLU A 34 -82.51 29.12 100.78
N ARG A 35 -82.83 30.42 100.80
CA ARG A 35 -82.30 31.37 99.81
C ARG A 35 -80.79 31.47 99.93
N ARG A 36 -80.24 31.51 101.15
CA ARG A 36 -78.79 31.48 101.37
C ARG A 36 -78.17 30.18 100.86
N ASN A 37 -78.77 29.03 101.15
CA ASN A 37 -78.27 27.73 100.72
C ASN A 37 -78.32 27.59 99.18
N LYS A 38 -79.44 27.98 98.54
CA LYS A 38 -79.57 28.02 97.06
C LYS A 38 -78.58 29.01 96.42
N ALA A 39 -78.33 30.16 97.05
CA ALA A 39 -77.32 31.12 96.59
C ALA A 39 -75.90 30.56 96.73
N GLU A 40 -75.59 29.85 97.82
CA GLU A 40 -74.32 29.16 98.02
C GLU A 40 -74.13 27.99 97.05
N GLU A 41 -75.15 27.17 96.79
CA GLU A 41 -75.12 26.11 95.78
C GLU A 41 -74.93 26.68 94.37
N LYS A 42 -75.61 27.77 94.03
CA LYS A 42 -75.43 28.46 92.74
C LYS A 42 -74.03 29.04 92.61
N LYS A 43 -73.46 29.61 93.68
CA LYS A 43 -72.07 30.07 93.73
C LYS A 43 -71.09 28.90 93.57
N LYS A 44 -71.31 27.78 94.27
CA LYS A 44 -70.50 26.55 94.13
C LYS A 44 -70.56 26.00 92.72
N LYS A 45 -71.74 25.93 92.11
CA LYS A 45 -71.94 25.46 90.72
C LYS A 45 -71.29 26.40 89.70
N ALA A 46 -71.40 27.71 89.89
CA ALA A 46 -70.73 28.70 89.04
C ALA A 46 -69.21 28.63 89.17
N HIS A 47 -68.70 28.45 90.40
CA HIS A 47 -67.27 28.28 90.65
C HIS A 47 -66.72 27.00 90.03
N LEU A 48 -67.41 25.86 90.19
CA LEU A 48 -67.04 24.60 89.54
C LEU A 48 -67.07 24.71 88.02
N LYS A 49 -68.03 25.45 87.45
CA LYS A 49 -68.08 25.71 86.00
C LYS A 49 -66.90 26.57 85.55
N SER A 50 -66.57 27.65 86.28
CA SER A 50 -65.38 28.48 86.00
C SER A 50 -64.10 27.65 86.03
N LEU A 51 -63.93 26.82 87.06
CA LEU A 51 -62.78 25.91 87.19
C LEU A 51 -62.66 24.94 86.00
N ARG A 52 -63.80 24.40 85.52
CA ARG A 52 -63.83 23.54 84.34
C ARG A 52 -63.47 24.30 83.07
N ASP A 53 -64.09 25.45 82.84
CA ASP A 53 -63.84 26.28 81.66
C ASP A 53 -62.37 26.78 81.65
N GLU A 54 -61.80 27.12 82.81
CA GLU A 54 -60.38 27.47 82.95
C GLU A 54 -59.46 26.29 82.66
N TYR A 55 -59.80 25.08 83.12
CA TYR A 55 -59.05 23.86 82.82
C TYR A 55 -59.08 23.55 81.32
N ASP A 56 -60.26 23.59 80.70
CA ASP A 56 -60.45 23.31 79.28
C ASP A 56 -59.72 24.36 78.41
N ASN A 57 -59.82 25.64 78.76
CA ASN A 57 -59.08 26.72 78.10
C ASN A 57 -57.56 26.55 78.25
N ARG A 58 -57.08 26.13 79.43
CA ARG A 58 -55.65 25.87 79.66
C ARG A 58 -55.16 24.69 78.84
N MET A 59 -55.96 23.63 78.70
CA MET A 59 -55.63 22.47 77.87
C MET A 59 -55.66 22.82 76.38
N ALA A 60 -56.69 23.51 75.91
CA ALA A 60 -56.78 23.98 74.53
C ALA A 60 -55.61 24.91 74.16
N LYS A 61 -55.20 25.81 75.07
CA LYS A 61 -54.04 26.67 74.87
C LYS A 61 -52.74 25.86 74.77
N ARG A 62 -52.53 24.86 75.64
CA ARG A 62 -51.37 23.96 75.58
C ARG A 62 -51.31 23.17 74.28
N GLU A 63 -52.44 22.67 73.79
CA GLU A 63 -52.52 21.96 72.51
C GLU A 63 -52.24 22.88 71.32
N SER A 64 -52.81 24.10 71.33
CA SER A 64 -52.55 25.11 70.32
C SER A 64 -51.07 25.51 70.28
N ASP A 65 -50.45 25.74 71.44
CA ASP A 65 -49.02 26.06 71.54
C ASP A 65 -48.14 24.90 71.05
N ARG A 66 -48.50 23.64 71.38
CA ARG A 66 -47.82 22.44 70.89
C ARG A 66 -47.91 22.31 69.36
N LEU A 67 -49.11 22.49 68.80
CA LEU A 67 -49.33 22.46 67.35
C LEU A 67 -48.62 23.61 66.64
N GLY A 68 -48.60 24.81 67.24
CA GLY A 68 -47.87 25.97 66.75
C GLY A 68 -46.36 25.72 66.72
N GLY A 69 -45.81 25.13 67.77
CA GLY A 69 -44.40 24.71 67.83
C GLY A 69 -44.06 23.69 66.73
N LEU A 70 -44.92 22.69 66.53
CA LEU A 70 -44.71 21.67 65.50
C LEU A 70 -44.77 22.27 64.08
N LYS A 71 -45.73 23.16 63.81
CA LYS A 71 -45.84 23.89 62.53
C LYS A 71 -44.60 24.74 62.24
N ARG A 72 -44.10 25.47 63.24
CA ARG A 72 -42.85 26.24 63.08
C ARG A 72 -41.66 25.32 62.79
N GLN A 73 -41.60 24.16 63.45
CA GLN A 73 -40.52 23.21 63.21
C GLN A 73 -40.57 22.61 61.80
N THR A 74 -41.76 22.26 61.30
CA THR A 74 -41.93 21.75 59.92
C THR A 74 -41.62 22.83 58.90
N GLU A 75 -42.03 24.08 59.14
CA GLU A 75 -41.70 25.23 58.29
C GLU A 75 -40.19 25.49 58.22
N ILE A 76 -39.48 25.46 59.37
CA ILE A 76 -38.02 25.58 59.40
C ILE A 76 -37.35 24.44 58.62
N ARG A 77 -37.82 23.20 58.78
CA ARG A 77 -37.29 22.06 58.01
C ARG A 77 -37.55 22.21 56.51
N ALA A 78 -38.75 22.64 56.12
CA ALA A 78 -39.10 22.88 54.73
C ALA A 78 -38.25 24.00 54.12
N ARG A 79 -38.03 25.10 54.84
CA ARG A 79 -37.17 26.21 54.41
C ARG A 79 -35.71 25.77 54.24
N LYS A 80 -35.15 25.03 55.21
CA LYS A 80 -33.79 24.46 55.12
C LYS A 80 -33.65 23.49 53.95
N LYS A 81 -34.64 22.62 53.74
CA LYS A 81 -34.65 21.69 52.60
C LYS A 81 -34.69 22.46 51.27
N ALA A 82 -35.56 23.44 51.14
CA ALA A 82 -35.66 24.26 49.93
C ALA A 82 -34.37 25.06 49.65
N GLU A 83 -33.69 25.54 50.69
CA GLU A 83 -32.38 26.19 50.55
C GLU A 83 -31.31 25.20 50.07
N ASN A 84 -31.21 24.03 50.71
CA ASN A 84 -30.28 22.98 50.29
C ASN A 84 -30.53 22.57 48.84
N ASP A 85 -31.78 22.33 48.44
CA ASP A 85 -32.14 21.99 47.06
C ASP A 85 -31.72 23.10 46.07
N ARG A 86 -31.81 24.38 46.47
CA ARG A 86 -31.33 25.51 45.64
C ARG A 86 -29.81 25.52 45.53
N LEU A 87 -29.08 25.27 46.62
CA LEU A 87 -27.62 25.20 46.62
C LEU A 87 -27.12 24.01 45.81
N ASP A 88 -27.75 22.84 45.93
CA ASP A 88 -27.42 21.64 45.19
C ASP A 88 -27.70 21.83 43.69
N LYS A 89 -28.82 22.47 43.32
CA LYS A 89 -29.07 22.85 41.92
C LYS A 89 -27.96 23.76 41.37
N ARG A 90 -27.54 24.78 42.12
CA ARG A 90 -26.43 25.66 41.71
C ARG A 90 -25.11 24.91 41.59
N ARG A 91 -24.81 23.99 42.52
CA ARG A 91 -23.61 23.13 42.46
C ARG A 91 -23.63 22.26 41.21
N ASN A 92 -24.76 21.58 40.96
CA ASN A 92 -24.93 20.69 39.80
C ASN A 92 -24.84 21.46 38.48
N GLN A 93 -25.39 22.67 38.39
CA GLN A 93 -25.23 23.54 37.22
C GLN A 93 -23.76 23.89 36.97
N LYS A 94 -22.99 24.24 38.01
CA LYS A 94 -21.56 24.53 37.87
C LYS A 94 -20.76 23.29 37.45
N ILE A 95 -21.07 22.12 38.01
CA ILE A 95 -20.44 20.86 37.63
C ILE A 95 -20.73 20.56 36.16
N ALA A 96 -21.99 20.66 35.73
CA ALA A 96 -22.39 20.43 34.35
C ALA A 96 -21.70 21.40 33.38
N ALA A 97 -21.59 22.69 33.74
CA ALA A 97 -20.88 23.67 32.92
C ALA A 97 -19.37 23.33 32.80
N LYS A 98 -18.72 22.93 33.90
CA LYS A 98 -17.32 22.48 33.88
C LYS A 98 -17.12 21.23 33.02
N LEU A 99 -18.00 20.24 33.15
CA LEU A 99 -17.96 19.02 32.35
C LEU A 99 -18.15 19.31 30.87
N LYS A 100 -19.10 20.19 30.52
CA LYS A 100 -19.30 20.63 29.14
C LYS A 100 -18.05 21.33 28.59
N ALA A 101 -17.50 22.30 29.32
CA ALA A 101 -16.29 23.01 28.90
C ALA A 101 -15.04 22.10 28.81
N TRP A 102 -14.96 21.05 29.63
CA TRP A 102 -13.92 20.05 29.50
C TRP A 102 -14.13 19.17 28.26
N LYS A 103 -15.37 18.71 28.03
CA LYS A 103 -15.72 17.91 26.86
C LYS A 103 -15.46 18.67 25.55
N ASP A 104 -15.86 19.95 25.50
CA ASP A 104 -15.68 20.78 24.30
C ASP A 104 -14.17 20.95 24.00
N ARG A 105 -13.34 21.22 25.02
CA ARG A 105 -11.88 21.31 24.86
C ARG A 105 -11.24 20.00 24.44
N ALA A 106 -11.59 18.89 25.10
CA ALA A 106 -11.07 17.58 24.75
C ALA A 106 -11.46 17.18 23.32
N ASN A 107 -12.70 17.47 22.90
CA ASN A 107 -13.14 17.23 21.53
C ASN A 107 -12.38 18.08 20.52
N THR A 108 -12.10 19.36 20.81
CA THR A 108 -11.29 20.20 19.92
C THR A 108 -9.85 19.71 19.82
N GLU A 109 -9.27 19.23 20.92
CA GLU A 109 -7.92 18.64 20.92
C GLU A 109 -7.88 17.35 20.11
N ILE A 110 -8.86 16.46 20.29
CA ILE A 110 -9.00 15.23 19.50
C ILE A 110 -9.16 15.56 18.01
N GLN A 111 -10.00 16.53 17.68
CA GLN A 111 -10.24 16.93 16.30
C GLN A 111 -8.96 17.48 15.64
N ALA A 112 -8.18 18.30 16.35
CA ALA A 112 -6.91 18.80 15.86
C ALA A 112 -5.91 17.67 15.58
N VAL A 113 -5.83 16.66 16.47
CA VAL A 113 -4.96 15.49 16.26
C VAL A 113 -5.39 14.69 15.03
N ILE A 114 -6.69 14.52 14.81
CA ILE A 114 -7.22 13.83 13.62
C ILE A 114 -6.87 14.62 12.35
N GLU A 115 -7.07 15.94 12.35
CA GLU A 115 -6.78 16.80 11.22
C GLU A 115 -5.28 16.81 10.87
N ASP A 116 -4.41 16.86 11.89
CA ASP A 116 -2.95 16.77 11.70
C ASP A 116 -2.55 15.42 11.10
N GLN A 117 -3.16 14.33 11.56
CA GLN A 117 -2.88 12.99 11.02
C GLN A 117 -3.34 12.86 9.56
N VAL A 118 -4.54 13.36 9.22
CA VAL A 118 -5.04 13.35 7.83
C VAL A 118 -4.11 14.15 6.92
N ALA A 119 -3.68 15.34 7.36
CA ALA A 119 -2.75 16.16 6.60
C ALA A 119 -1.37 15.50 6.42
N GLU A 120 -0.90 14.72 7.40
CA GLU A 120 0.33 13.94 7.27
C GLU A 120 0.16 12.78 6.29
N GLU A 121 -0.96 12.05 6.34
CA GLU A 121 -1.29 10.98 5.40
C GLU A 121 -1.36 11.48 3.96
N GLU A 122 -2.01 12.63 3.72
CA GLU A 122 -2.07 13.28 2.41
C GLU A 122 -0.66 13.62 1.89
N ARG A 123 0.21 14.21 2.73
CA ARG A 123 1.60 14.52 2.35
C ARG A 123 2.40 13.27 2.02
N LEU A 124 2.20 12.18 2.77
CA LEU A 124 2.85 10.90 2.51
C LEU A 124 2.36 10.30 1.18
N GLU A 125 1.07 10.37 0.90
CA GLU A 125 0.49 9.89 -0.35
C GLU A 125 1.01 10.70 -1.55
N GLU A 126 1.07 12.03 -1.45
CA GLU A 126 1.68 12.90 -2.45
C GLU A 126 3.15 12.53 -2.71
N ALA A 127 3.94 12.33 -1.65
CA ALA A 127 5.34 11.94 -1.77
C ALA A 127 5.52 10.57 -2.45
N ILE A 128 4.65 9.59 -2.13
CA ILE A 128 4.65 8.28 -2.77
C ILE A 128 4.28 8.40 -4.25
N ASN A 129 3.25 9.18 -4.58
CA ASN A 129 2.81 9.37 -5.95
C ASN A 129 3.87 10.11 -6.79
N ASP A 130 4.54 11.11 -6.22
CA ASP A 130 5.69 11.78 -6.83
C ASP A 130 6.85 10.81 -7.08
N ALA A 131 7.18 9.94 -6.11
CA ALA A 131 8.21 8.93 -6.29
C ALA A 131 7.85 7.92 -7.39
N ARG A 132 6.59 7.48 -7.44
CA ARG A 132 6.07 6.61 -8.52
C ARG A 132 6.15 7.30 -9.88
N ARG A 133 5.76 8.57 -9.98
CA ARG A 133 5.84 9.37 -11.21
C ARG A 133 7.29 9.47 -11.70
N ARG A 134 8.22 9.86 -10.84
CA ARG A 134 9.66 9.95 -11.18
C ARG A 134 10.23 8.60 -11.64
N LYS A 135 9.78 7.49 -11.04
CA LYS A 135 10.18 6.15 -11.48
C LYS A 135 9.64 5.84 -12.87
N HIS A 136 8.35 6.12 -13.11
CA HIS A 136 7.71 5.90 -14.40
C HIS A 136 8.36 6.75 -15.51
N GLU A 137 8.62 8.03 -15.25
CA GLU A 137 9.30 8.93 -16.19
C GLU A 137 10.66 8.37 -16.61
N LYS A 138 11.47 7.89 -15.65
CA LYS A 138 12.76 7.25 -15.95
C LYS A 138 12.61 5.96 -16.75
N GLU A 139 11.60 5.13 -16.45
CA GLU A 139 11.33 3.92 -17.21
C GLU A 139 10.89 4.23 -18.65
N GLU A 140 10.08 5.28 -18.85
CA GLU A 140 9.68 5.76 -20.17
C GLU A 140 10.85 6.35 -20.96
N GLU A 141 11.72 7.13 -20.32
CA GLU A 141 12.96 7.64 -20.93
C GLU A 141 13.85 6.49 -21.42
N ILE A 142 14.04 5.45 -20.59
CA ILE A 142 14.82 4.26 -20.98
C ILE A 142 14.15 3.53 -22.15
N ARG A 143 12.83 3.35 -22.11
CA ARG A 143 12.10 2.71 -23.22
C ARG A 143 12.20 3.53 -24.51
N ALA A 144 12.11 4.85 -24.42
CA ALA A 144 12.28 5.74 -25.56
C ALA A 144 13.68 5.63 -26.16
N GLN A 145 14.73 5.64 -25.34
CA GLN A 145 16.11 5.45 -25.79
C GLN A 145 16.32 4.08 -26.45
N ILE A 146 15.76 3.01 -25.88
CA ILE A 146 15.84 1.67 -26.49
C ILE A 146 15.13 1.66 -27.85
N ASN A 147 13.95 2.26 -27.96
CA ASN A 147 13.21 2.31 -29.22
C ASN A 147 13.93 3.16 -30.27
N GLU A 148 14.55 4.28 -29.88
CA GLU A 148 15.35 5.11 -30.78
C GLU A 148 16.58 4.34 -31.30
N LEU A 149 17.29 3.63 -30.41
CA LEU A 149 18.42 2.79 -30.79
C LEU A 149 18.02 1.65 -31.73
N LYS A 150 16.87 1.02 -31.48
CA LYS A 150 16.30 -0.01 -32.36
C LYS A 150 15.96 0.57 -33.73
N GLY A 151 15.26 1.70 -33.79
CA GLY A 151 14.93 2.36 -35.06
C GLY A 151 16.18 2.72 -35.86
N ARG A 152 17.21 3.26 -35.20
CA ARG A 152 18.50 3.55 -35.84
C ARG A 152 19.21 2.29 -36.36
N GLN A 153 19.11 1.18 -35.62
CA GLN A 153 19.68 -0.09 -36.07
C GLN A 153 18.92 -0.66 -37.27
N GLU A 154 17.59 -0.60 -37.26
CA GLU A 154 16.73 -1.02 -38.38
C GLU A 154 17.05 -0.22 -39.65
N GLU A 155 17.22 1.10 -39.55
CA GLU A 155 17.66 1.94 -40.67
C GLU A 155 19.03 1.53 -41.22
N LEU A 156 20.00 1.25 -40.35
CA LEU A 156 21.33 0.79 -40.76
C LEU A 156 21.28 -0.59 -41.43
N GLU A 157 20.41 -1.48 -40.96
CA GLU A 157 20.19 -2.80 -41.58
C GLU A 157 19.51 -2.68 -42.94
N MET A 158 18.51 -1.81 -43.07
CA MET A 158 17.87 -1.50 -44.36
C MET A 158 18.91 -0.99 -45.37
N ASN A 159 19.72 -0.01 -44.98
CA ASN A 159 20.80 0.54 -45.82
C ASN A 159 21.83 -0.54 -46.22
N ARG A 160 22.21 -1.43 -45.29
CA ARG A 160 23.11 -2.56 -45.59
C ARG A 160 22.48 -3.53 -46.58
N ASN A 161 21.19 -3.84 -46.41
CA ASN A 161 20.46 -4.75 -47.28
C ASN A 161 20.31 -4.16 -48.69
N GLU A 162 20.00 -2.87 -48.81
CA GLU A 162 19.97 -2.16 -50.10
C GLU A 162 21.34 -2.17 -50.79
N ALA A 163 22.41 -1.83 -50.07
CA ALA A 163 23.77 -1.85 -50.63
C ALA A 163 24.20 -3.27 -51.05
N ASN A 164 23.75 -4.31 -50.34
CA ASN A 164 23.98 -5.69 -50.73
C ASN A 164 23.17 -6.08 -51.97
N ALA A 165 21.90 -5.69 -52.04
CA ALA A 165 21.04 -5.92 -53.19
C ALA A 165 21.59 -5.21 -54.43
N GLU A 166 22.06 -3.98 -54.30
CA GLU A 166 22.70 -3.24 -55.40
C GLU A 166 23.99 -3.91 -55.88
N ARG A 167 24.83 -4.37 -54.94
CA ARG A 167 26.04 -5.15 -55.27
C ARG A 167 25.70 -6.44 -56.00
N GLN A 168 24.63 -7.13 -55.59
CA GLN A 168 24.18 -8.35 -56.25
C GLN A 168 23.66 -8.04 -57.67
N ARG A 169 22.80 -7.03 -57.83
CA ARG A 169 22.34 -6.56 -59.15
C ARG A 169 23.50 -6.23 -60.09
N LYS A 170 24.56 -5.57 -59.58
CA LYS A 170 25.78 -5.28 -60.36
C LYS A 170 26.52 -6.54 -60.79
N ARG A 171 26.60 -7.57 -59.94
CA ARG A 171 27.19 -8.88 -60.30
C ARG A 171 26.37 -9.58 -61.37
N ASP A 172 25.05 -9.59 -61.21
CA ASP A 172 24.12 -10.23 -62.15
C ASP A 172 24.19 -9.54 -63.52
N LEU A 173 24.20 -8.20 -63.56
CA LEU A 173 24.40 -7.44 -64.80
C LEU A 173 25.74 -7.80 -65.48
N ARG A 174 26.83 -7.88 -64.72
CA ARG A 174 28.14 -8.30 -65.26
C ARG A 174 28.08 -9.73 -65.81
N ALA A 175 27.41 -10.64 -65.12
CA ALA A 175 27.24 -12.02 -65.57
C ALA A 175 26.44 -12.08 -66.88
N ILE A 176 25.34 -11.33 -66.99
CA ILE A 176 24.54 -11.22 -68.22
C ILE A 176 25.40 -10.68 -69.36
N THR A 177 26.11 -9.55 -69.16
CA THR A 177 26.97 -8.99 -70.21
C THR A 177 28.09 -9.95 -70.65
N ARG A 178 28.63 -10.76 -69.73
CA ARG A 178 29.62 -11.80 -70.06
C ARG A 178 28.99 -12.91 -70.91
N VAL A 179 27.79 -13.36 -70.56
CA VAL A 179 27.07 -14.37 -71.34
C VAL A 179 26.76 -13.85 -72.73
N ASP A 180 26.36 -12.59 -72.88
CA ASP A 180 26.10 -11.99 -74.19
C ASP A 180 27.38 -11.84 -75.03
N HIS A 181 28.51 -11.48 -74.41
CA HIS A 181 29.81 -11.52 -75.09
C HIS A 181 30.17 -12.94 -75.56
N LEU A 182 30.00 -13.96 -74.72
CA LEU A 182 30.25 -15.36 -75.09
C LEU A 182 29.34 -15.82 -76.23
N LYS A 183 28.07 -15.39 -76.26
CA LYS A 183 27.16 -15.67 -77.38
C LYS A 183 27.67 -15.05 -78.67
N ILE A 184 28.12 -13.79 -78.64
CA ILE A 184 28.67 -13.11 -79.81
C ILE A 184 29.94 -13.81 -80.30
N GLU A 185 30.85 -14.16 -79.38
CA GLU A 185 32.07 -14.90 -79.71
C GLU A 185 31.75 -16.27 -80.32
N ALA A 186 30.85 -17.04 -79.71
CA ALA A 186 30.42 -18.33 -80.25
C ALA A 186 29.75 -18.21 -81.62
N HIS A 187 28.97 -17.15 -81.86
CA HIS A 187 28.36 -16.89 -83.17
C HIS A 187 29.43 -16.57 -84.23
N ALA A 188 30.40 -15.73 -83.87
CA ALA A 188 31.52 -15.38 -84.75
C ALA A 188 32.41 -16.60 -85.05
N GLU A 189 32.69 -17.45 -84.05
CA GLU A 189 33.41 -18.70 -84.23
C GLU A 189 32.64 -19.66 -85.15
N LEU A 190 31.32 -19.79 -84.96
CA LEU A 190 30.48 -20.65 -85.78
C LEU A 190 30.42 -20.16 -87.24
N GLU A 191 30.28 -18.85 -87.45
CA GLU A 191 30.39 -18.22 -88.78
C GLU A 191 31.77 -18.48 -89.40
N SER A 192 32.84 -18.34 -88.61
CA SER A 192 34.21 -18.62 -89.07
C SER A 192 34.43 -20.09 -89.42
N PHE A 193 33.82 -21.02 -88.66
CA PHE A 193 33.92 -22.46 -88.88
C PHE A 193 33.14 -22.91 -90.12
N ILE A 194 31.97 -22.29 -90.37
CA ILE A 194 31.23 -22.50 -91.63
C ILE A 194 32.07 -22.05 -92.83
N GLN A 195 32.76 -20.92 -92.71
CA GLN A 195 33.60 -20.39 -93.77
C GLN A 195 34.92 -21.17 -93.94
N ASN A 196 35.49 -21.71 -92.85
CA ASN A 196 36.77 -22.43 -92.82
C ASN A 196 36.72 -23.64 -91.86
N PRO A 197 36.25 -24.82 -92.30
CA PRO A 197 36.19 -26.00 -91.44
C PRO A 197 37.60 -26.50 -91.07
N PHE A 198 37.85 -26.75 -89.78
CA PHE A 198 39.13 -27.31 -89.30
C PHE A 198 39.34 -28.76 -89.79
N PRO A 199 40.57 -29.17 -90.15
CA PRO A 199 40.86 -30.54 -90.52
C PRO A 199 40.74 -31.48 -89.30
N VAL A 200 39.99 -32.57 -89.46
CA VAL A 200 39.77 -33.58 -88.39
C VAL A 200 41.07 -34.34 -88.10
N PRO A 201 41.62 -34.32 -86.87
CA PRO A 201 42.87 -35.01 -86.55
C PRO A 201 42.72 -36.54 -86.55
N LEU A 202 43.70 -37.23 -87.12
CA LEU A 202 43.74 -38.70 -87.19
C LEU A 202 44.01 -39.32 -85.79
N LYS A 203 43.38 -40.47 -85.52
CA LYS A 203 43.34 -41.18 -84.21
C LYS A 203 44.69 -41.38 -83.51
N GLN A 204 45.82 -41.36 -84.24
CA GLN A 204 47.16 -41.63 -83.73
C GLN A 204 47.69 -40.56 -82.75
N VAL A 205 47.22 -39.31 -82.85
CA VAL A 205 47.66 -38.21 -81.96
C VAL A 205 47.11 -38.35 -80.53
N LEU A 206 46.02 -39.10 -80.33
CA LEU A 206 45.38 -39.27 -79.02
C LEU A 206 46.15 -40.20 -78.08
N ALA A 207 46.89 -41.18 -78.61
CA ALA A 207 47.58 -42.19 -77.80
C ALA A 207 48.82 -41.64 -77.06
N GLY A 208 49.50 -40.64 -77.61
CA GLY A 208 50.72 -40.05 -77.02
C GLY A 208 50.48 -39.18 -75.79
N ARG A 209 49.22 -38.91 -75.40
CA ARG A 209 48.84 -38.01 -74.30
C ARG A 209 48.38 -38.73 -73.03
N LEU A 210 48.36 -40.06 -73.01
CA LEU A 210 47.94 -40.84 -71.85
C LEU A 210 49.05 -40.85 -70.79
N ARG A 211 48.82 -40.14 -69.67
CA ARG A 211 49.69 -40.21 -68.48
C ARG A 211 49.55 -41.58 -67.82
N PRO A 212 50.61 -42.09 -67.15
CA PRO A 212 50.50 -43.34 -66.39
C PRO A 212 49.49 -43.19 -65.24
N VAL A 213 48.58 -44.16 -65.15
CA VAL A 213 47.56 -44.25 -64.09
C VAL A 213 48.17 -45.00 -62.90
N PRO A 214 48.00 -44.53 -61.66
CA PRO A 214 48.54 -45.20 -60.49
C PRO A 214 48.02 -46.63 -60.35
N LYS A 215 48.89 -47.52 -59.87
CA LYS A 215 48.56 -48.94 -59.75
C LYS A 215 47.70 -49.19 -58.52
N VAL A 216 46.89 -50.24 -58.55
CA VAL A 216 46.02 -50.65 -57.42
C VAL A 216 46.83 -50.79 -56.11
N SER A 217 48.06 -51.26 -56.19
CA SER A 217 48.98 -51.35 -55.04
C SER A 217 49.31 -50.00 -54.40
N GLU A 218 49.47 -48.95 -55.21
CA GLU A 218 49.78 -47.59 -54.73
C GLU A 218 48.55 -46.97 -54.04
N LEU A 219 47.36 -47.22 -54.59
CA LEU A 219 46.10 -46.79 -54.00
C LEU A 219 45.82 -47.52 -52.67
N LEU A 220 46.10 -48.82 -52.60
CA LEU A 220 45.93 -49.62 -51.38
C LEU A 220 46.91 -49.23 -50.28
N ALA A 221 48.16 -48.90 -50.63
CA ALA A 221 49.14 -48.39 -49.67
C ALA A 221 48.69 -47.05 -49.08
N ALA A 222 48.31 -46.09 -49.94
CA ALA A 222 47.79 -44.80 -49.49
C ALA A 222 46.53 -44.93 -48.61
N TYR A 223 45.65 -45.88 -48.92
CA TYR A 223 44.46 -46.14 -48.11
C TYR A 223 44.79 -46.73 -46.74
N LYS A 224 45.80 -47.61 -46.65
CA LYS A 224 46.25 -48.18 -45.37
C LYS A 224 46.86 -47.09 -44.48
N ASP A 225 47.73 -46.25 -45.03
CA ASP A 225 48.36 -45.14 -44.30
C ASP A 225 47.29 -44.17 -43.74
N GLN A 226 46.30 -43.79 -44.55
CA GLN A 226 45.19 -42.94 -44.11
C GLN A 226 44.38 -43.57 -42.98
N ARG A 227 44.20 -44.90 -42.99
CA ARG A 227 43.43 -45.61 -41.95
C ARG A 227 44.17 -45.67 -40.62
N GLU A 228 45.48 -45.88 -40.67
CA GLU A 228 46.33 -45.86 -39.47
C GLU A 228 46.38 -44.45 -38.85
N ASP A 229 46.49 -43.40 -39.67
CA ASP A 229 46.44 -42.01 -39.22
C ASP A 229 45.11 -41.64 -38.54
N LEU A 230 43.97 -42.06 -39.12
CA LEU A 230 42.65 -41.81 -38.54
C LEU A 230 42.46 -42.54 -37.20
N GLN A 231 42.93 -43.79 -37.09
CA GLN A 231 42.87 -44.53 -35.82
C GLN A 231 43.74 -43.88 -34.73
N GLN A 232 44.90 -43.33 -35.09
CA GLN A 232 45.74 -42.58 -34.16
C GLN A 232 45.09 -41.26 -33.71
N LEU A 233 44.37 -40.58 -34.60
CA LEU A 233 43.62 -39.36 -34.29
C LEU A 233 42.43 -39.63 -33.36
N GLU A 234 41.67 -40.71 -33.61
CA GLU A 234 40.53 -41.09 -32.78
C GLU A 234 40.95 -41.53 -31.37
N ALA A 235 42.11 -42.16 -31.22
CA ALA A 235 42.65 -42.57 -29.92
C ALA A 235 43.17 -41.38 -29.07
N GLN A 236 43.36 -40.20 -29.66
CA GLN A 236 43.84 -39.02 -28.96
C GLN A 236 42.67 -38.16 -28.46
N ASP A 237 42.60 -37.96 -27.15
CA ASP A 237 41.65 -37.01 -26.54
C ASP A 237 42.15 -35.56 -26.73
N ILE A 238 41.89 -35.02 -27.93
CA ILE A 238 42.32 -33.67 -28.35
C ILE A 238 41.71 -32.57 -27.44
N PRO A 239 40.42 -32.62 -27.05
CA PRO A 239 39.84 -31.64 -26.13
C PRO A 239 40.51 -31.62 -24.75
N LEU A 240 40.76 -32.79 -24.15
CA LEU A 240 41.39 -32.87 -22.83
C LEU A 240 42.83 -32.34 -22.85
N ARG A 241 43.59 -32.67 -23.91
CA ARG A 241 44.97 -32.16 -24.07
C ARG A 241 45.02 -30.66 -24.31
N ALA A 242 44.09 -30.12 -25.09
CA ALA A 242 43.98 -28.67 -25.30
C ALA A 242 43.69 -27.93 -23.98
N GLN A 243 42.84 -28.49 -23.12
CA GLN A 243 42.58 -27.97 -21.77
C GLN A 243 43.84 -28.00 -20.88
N LEU A 244 44.59 -29.12 -20.88
CA LEU A 244 45.85 -29.23 -20.11
C LEU A 244 46.91 -28.21 -20.55
N CYS A 245 46.93 -27.84 -21.82
CA CYS A 245 47.84 -26.83 -22.37
C CYS A 245 47.30 -25.39 -22.29
N ASN A 246 46.13 -25.16 -21.69
CA ASN A 246 45.45 -23.85 -21.63
C ASN A 246 45.27 -23.17 -23.00
N GLN A 247 44.95 -23.95 -24.03
CA GLN A 247 44.72 -23.46 -25.39
C GLN A 247 43.28 -23.73 -25.84
N THR A 248 42.77 -22.91 -26.77
CA THR A 248 41.51 -23.24 -27.45
C THR A 248 41.74 -24.43 -28.38
N ILE A 249 40.72 -25.27 -28.57
CA ILE A 249 40.80 -26.49 -29.40
C ILE A 249 41.33 -26.17 -30.80
N PHE A 250 40.85 -25.07 -31.41
CA PHE A 250 41.29 -24.63 -32.74
C PHE A 250 42.76 -24.23 -32.81
N GLN A 251 43.30 -23.63 -31.74
CA GLN A 251 44.70 -23.25 -31.66
C GLN A 251 45.60 -24.47 -31.50
N TYR A 252 45.20 -25.41 -30.64
CA TYR A 252 45.91 -26.66 -30.41
C TYR A 252 45.95 -27.56 -31.66
N VAL A 253 44.83 -27.66 -32.40
CA VAL A 253 44.77 -28.41 -33.68
C VAL A 253 45.67 -27.78 -34.74
N ARG A 254 45.72 -26.44 -34.82
CA ARG A 254 46.60 -25.73 -35.74
C ARG A 254 48.08 -26.00 -35.46
N ASP A 255 48.47 -26.04 -34.19
CA ASP A 255 49.84 -26.34 -33.78
C ASP A 255 50.24 -27.78 -34.10
N ILE A 256 49.31 -28.74 -33.99
CA ILE A 256 49.52 -30.13 -34.44
C ILE A 256 49.74 -30.20 -35.95
N GLN A 257 48.91 -29.51 -36.74
CA GLN A 257 49.06 -29.49 -38.20
C GLN A 257 50.40 -28.91 -38.62
N LEU A 258 50.85 -27.82 -37.99
CA LEU A 258 52.15 -27.20 -38.28
C LEU A 258 53.32 -28.13 -37.92
N LYS A 259 53.23 -28.87 -36.81
CA LYS A 259 54.24 -29.88 -36.46
C LYS A 259 54.25 -31.05 -37.45
N ALA A 260 53.08 -31.58 -37.79
CA ALA A 260 52.95 -32.67 -38.76
C ALA A 260 53.49 -32.26 -40.14
N GLU A 261 53.21 -31.03 -40.59
CA GLU A 261 53.77 -30.49 -41.84
C GLU A 261 55.29 -30.31 -41.80
N SER A 262 55.86 -30.05 -40.60
CA SER A 262 57.31 -29.91 -40.41
C SER A 262 58.04 -31.25 -40.33
N GLU A 263 57.39 -32.29 -39.80
CA GLU A 263 57.94 -33.65 -39.65
C GLU A 263 57.68 -34.53 -40.87
N ARG A 264 56.73 -34.14 -41.74
CA ARG A 264 56.44 -34.83 -43.00
C ARG A 264 57.67 -34.77 -43.90
N MET A 265 58.39 -35.88 -43.98
CA MET A 265 59.43 -36.12 -44.98
C MET A 265 58.84 -35.88 -46.36
N ARG A 266 59.15 -34.72 -46.94
CA ARG A 266 58.81 -34.45 -48.34
C ARG A 266 59.61 -35.45 -49.18
N PRO A 267 58.97 -36.16 -50.13
CA PRO A 267 59.72 -36.91 -51.14
C PRO A 267 60.77 -35.97 -51.74
N PRO A 268 62.01 -36.44 -52.00
CA PRO A 268 63.04 -35.58 -52.57
C PRO A 268 62.46 -34.93 -53.82
N GLU A 269 62.47 -33.59 -53.85
CA GLU A 269 62.07 -32.85 -55.04
C GLU A 269 62.90 -33.39 -56.21
N PRO A 270 62.30 -33.69 -57.38
CA PRO A 270 63.05 -34.15 -58.52
C PRO A 270 64.15 -33.11 -58.79
N VAL A 271 65.41 -33.54 -58.73
CA VAL A 271 66.56 -32.70 -59.03
C VAL A 271 66.27 -32.04 -60.39
N ALA A 272 66.19 -30.72 -60.40
CA ALA A 272 65.98 -29.92 -61.61
C ALA A 272 67.28 -29.94 -62.45
N GLY A 273 67.69 -31.12 -62.90
CA GLY A 273 68.91 -31.35 -63.64
C GLY A 273 68.74 -31.32 -65.16
N ASP A 274 67.54 -31.53 -65.70
CA ASP A 274 67.39 -31.78 -67.15
C ASP A 274 66.27 -31.02 -67.88
N LEU A 275 65.51 -30.15 -67.20
CA LEU A 275 64.41 -29.38 -67.83
C LEU A 275 64.54 -27.86 -67.71
N MET A 276 65.53 -27.34 -66.98
CA MET A 276 65.65 -25.89 -66.72
C MET A 276 66.82 -25.20 -67.44
N ARG A 277 67.48 -25.86 -68.41
CA ARG A 277 68.48 -25.21 -69.27
C ARG A 277 67.87 -24.42 -70.44
N ALA A 278 66.55 -24.46 -70.63
CA ALA A 278 65.89 -23.92 -71.82
C ALA A 278 64.88 -22.78 -71.58
N MET A 279 64.65 -22.30 -70.35
CA MET A 279 63.72 -21.18 -70.12
C MET A 279 64.32 -20.12 -69.21
N GLY A 280 64.55 -18.96 -69.83
CA GLY A 280 65.33 -17.85 -69.31
C GLY A 280 64.85 -17.23 -68.01
N LYS A 281 65.82 -16.60 -67.35
CA LYS A 281 65.68 -15.73 -66.17
C LYS A 281 64.53 -14.73 -66.35
N LYS A 282 63.40 -14.96 -65.67
CA LYS A 282 62.43 -13.89 -65.38
C LYS A 282 62.84 -13.20 -64.10
N GLN A 283 63.23 -11.92 -64.24
CA GLN A 283 63.56 -11.02 -63.15
C GLN A 283 62.37 -10.87 -62.19
N LYS A 284 62.62 -11.02 -60.89
CA LYS A 284 61.67 -10.68 -59.83
C LYS A 284 61.52 -9.16 -59.77
N ALA A 285 60.30 -8.66 -59.92
CA ALA A 285 59.97 -7.26 -59.66
C ALA A 285 60.12 -6.93 -58.16
N PRO A 286 60.53 -5.69 -57.80
CA PRO A 286 60.77 -5.30 -56.42
C PRO A 286 59.46 -5.14 -55.63
N SER A 287 59.48 -5.68 -54.41
CA SER A 287 58.47 -5.54 -53.37
C SER A 287 58.26 -4.07 -52.97
N SER A 288 57.00 -3.59 -52.97
CA SER A 288 56.65 -2.26 -52.46
C SER A 288 56.62 -2.24 -50.93
N PRO A 289 57.13 -1.20 -50.26
CA PRO A 289 57.18 -1.15 -48.79
C PRO A 289 55.81 -0.87 -48.17
N GLN A 290 55.39 -1.72 -47.23
CA GLN A 290 54.22 -1.53 -46.38
C GLN A 290 54.39 -0.28 -45.49
N GLY A 291 53.48 0.68 -45.65
CA GLY A 291 53.36 1.86 -44.80
C GLY A 291 52.87 1.49 -43.39
N ARG A 292 53.79 1.55 -42.42
CA ARG A 292 53.52 1.43 -40.98
C ARG A 292 53.00 2.78 -40.46
N LYS A 293 51.67 2.93 -40.33
CA LYS A 293 51.09 4.08 -39.60
C LYS A 293 51.14 3.81 -38.10
N THR A 294 51.99 4.56 -37.42
CA THR A 294 52.04 4.72 -35.97
C THR A 294 50.81 5.54 -35.51
N LEU A 295 49.92 4.92 -34.74
CA LEU A 295 48.91 5.63 -33.96
C LEU A 295 49.62 6.29 -32.78
N LYS A 296 49.85 7.59 -32.91
CA LYS A 296 50.36 8.44 -31.83
C LYS A 296 49.21 8.70 -30.87
N SER A 297 49.43 8.34 -29.62
CA SER A 297 48.67 8.71 -28.44
C SER A 297 48.42 10.22 -28.39
N ARG A 298 47.21 10.62 -28.00
CA ARG A 298 46.94 11.96 -27.49
C ARG A 298 46.08 11.84 -26.24
N ALA A 299 46.72 12.14 -25.12
CA ALA A 299 46.09 12.43 -23.84
C ALA A 299 45.66 13.91 -23.79
N GLY A 300 44.64 14.20 -22.96
CA GLY A 300 44.21 15.52 -22.49
C GLY A 300 43.11 16.13 -23.38
N LYS A 301 41.90 16.43 -22.89
CA LYS A 301 41.39 16.77 -21.55
C LYS A 301 40.00 16.15 -21.36
#